data_AF-A0A076EAS4-F1
#
_entry.id   AF-A0A076EAS4-F1
#
_cell.length_a   1.000
_cell.length_b   1.000
_cell.length_c   1.000
_cell.angle_alpha   90.00
_cell.angle_beta   90.00
_cell.angle_gamma   90.00
#
_symmetry.space_group_name_H-M   'P 1'
#
loop_
_entity.id
_entity.type
_entity.pdbx_description
1 polymer ?
#
loop_
_entity_poly.entity_id
_entity_poly.type
_entity_poly.pdbx_seq_one_letter_code
_entity_poly.pdbx_strand_id
1 'polypeptide(L)'
;MGPLSFIVTLPLAPVRGVISLAELIQRQVEEELHDPASARRALEELDDARERGEISAEEEEQAQQAILDRMTGTAQPATPEKE
;
A
#
# COMPACT_ATOMS: atom_id res chain seq x y z
N MET A 1 -30.50 -10.37 20.81
CA MET A 1 -31.45 -10.34 19.68
C MET A 1 -31.87 -11.77 19.37
N GLY A 2 -33.16 -12.10 19.51
CA GLY A 2 -33.65 -13.47 19.38
C GLY A 2 -33.55 -14.04 17.95
N PRO A 3 -33.73 -15.37 17.77
CA PRO A 3 -33.54 -16.09 16.51
C PRO A 3 -34.40 -15.56 15.35
N LEU A 4 -35.54 -14.93 15.64
CA LEU A 4 -36.40 -14.30 14.64
C LEU A 4 -35.70 -13.13 13.91
N SER A 5 -34.85 -12.38 14.60
CA SER A 5 -34.08 -11.29 13.98
C SER A 5 -33.06 -11.81 12.95
N PHE A 6 -32.56 -13.03 13.14
CA PHE A 6 -31.64 -13.68 12.20
C PHE A 6 -32.33 -14.02 10.87
N ILE A 7 -33.60 -14.45 10.92
CA ILE A 7 -34.39 -14.78 9.72
C ILE A 7 -34.69 -13.53 8.88
N VAL A 8 -35.03 -12.41 9.54
CA VAL A 8 -35.32 -11.13 8.86
C VAL A 8 -34.06 -10.50 8.26
N THR A 9 -32.89 -10.75 8.87
CA THR A 9 -31.61 -10.23 8.38
C THR A 9 -30.88 -11.18 7.45
N LEU A 10 -31.32 -12.44 7.34
CA LEU A 10 -30.83 -13.47 6.43
C LEU A 10 -30.75 -13.01 4.96
N PRO A 11 -31.75 -12.31 4.37
CA PRO A 11 -31.61 -11.79 3.01
C PRO A 11 -30.52 -10.71 2.86
N LEU A 12 -30.11 -10.05 3.95
CA LEU A 12 -28.98 -9.09 3.94
C LEU A 12 -27.63 -9.76 4.27
N ALA A 13 -27.59 -11.06 4.54
CA ALA A 13 -26.34 -11.79 4.79
C ALA A 13 -25.31 -11.66 3.64
N PRO A 14 -25.69 -11.68 2.34
CA PRO A 14 -24.74 -11.51 1.25
C PRO A 14 -24.02 -10.15 1.28
N VAL A 15 -24.75 -9.07 1.58
CA VAL A 15 -24.19 -7.70 1.66
C VAL A 15 -23.17 -7.62 2.80
N ARG A 16 -23.48 -8.23 3.96
CA ARG A 16 -22.53 -8.32 5.06
C ARG A 16 -21.28 -9.11 4.68
N GLY A 17 -21.41 -10.17 3.89
CA GLY A 17 -20.28 -10.94 3.37
C GLY A 17 -19.33 -10.10 2.51
N VAL A 18 -19.86 -9.26 1.62
CA VAL A 18 -19.04 -8.34 0.81
C VAL A 18 -18.33 -7.31 1.67
N ILE A 19 -19.01 -6.73 2.67
CA ILE A 19 -18.40 -5.77 3.59
C ILE A 19 -17.24 -6.43 4.37
N SER A 20 -17.45 -7.63 4.93
CA SER A 20 -16.41 -8.36 5.64
C SER A 20 -15.21 -8.72 4.74
N LEU A 21 -15.44 -9.00 3.46
CA LEU A 21 -14.38 -9.24 2.49
C LEU A 21 -13.60 -7.95 2.18
N ALA A 22 -14.30 -6.83 2.00
CA ALA A 22 -13.67 -5.53 1.80
C ALA A 22 -12.79 -5.14 2.99
N GLU A 23 -13.25 -5.35 4.22
CA GLU A 23 -12.45 -5.13 5.44
C GLU A 23 -11.22 -6.04 5.50
N LEU A 24 -11.34 -7.30 5.05
CA LEU A 24 -10.20 -8.22 4.99
C LEU A 24 -9.15 -7.74 4.00
N ILE A 25 -9.58 -7.33 2.79
CA ILE A 25 -8.68 -6.79 1.77
C ILE A 25 -8.02 -5.50 2.28
N GLN A 26 -8.79 -4.61 2.91
CA GLN A 26 -8.25 -3.37 3.49
C GLN A 26 -7.16 -3.68 4.51
N ARG A 27 -7.38 -4.61 5.44
CA ARG A 27 -6.37 -5.02 6.43
C ARG A 27 -5.11 -5.57 5.77
N GLN A 28 -5.26 -6.43 4.76
CA GLN A 28 -4.11 -6.99 4.03
C GLN A 28 -3.32 -5.90 3.29
N VAL A 29 -4.02 -4.94 2.67
CA VAL A 29 -3.38 -3.82 1.98
C VAL A 29 -2.65 -2.92 2.97
N GLU A 30 -3.24 -2.65 4.14
CA GLU A 30 -2.59 -1.88 5.20
C GLU A 30 -1.32 -2.60 5.69
N GLU A 31 -1.37 -3.91 5.89
CA GLU A 31 -0.21 -4.72 6.28
C GLU A 31 0.88 -4.72 5.20
N GLU A 32 0.53 -4.93 3.92
CA GLU A 32 1.49 -4.94 2.81
C GLU A 32 2.11 -3.55 2.59
N LEU A 33 1.33 -2.47 2.69
CA LEU A 33 1.81 -1.09 2.55
C LEU A 33 2.72 -0.67 3.71
N HIS A 34 2.55 -1.25 4.89
CA HIS A 34 3.41 -1.00 6.05
C HIS A 34 4.49 -2.08 6.25
N ASP A 35 4.60 -3.08 5.37
CA ASP A 35 5.58 -4.14 5.52
C ASP A 35 6.98 -3.62 5.14
N PRO A 36 7.95 -3.61 6.06
CA PRO A 36 9.34 -3.24 5.75
C PRO A 36 9.98 -4.09 4.66
N ALA A 37 9.47 -5.30 4.37
CA ALA A 37 9.96 -6.14 3.28
C ALA A 37 9.64 -5.58 1.89
N SER A 38 8.58 -4.77 1.74
CA SER A 38 8.22 -4.13 0.46
C SER A 38 9.23 -3.03 0.09
N ALA A 39 9.60 -2.20 1.06
CA ALA A 39 10.61 -1.17 0.89
C ALA A 39 11.99 -1.76 0.62
N ARG A 40 12.35 -2.87 1.27
CA ARG A 40 13.59 -3.60 1.00
C ARG A 40 13.68 -4.07 -0.46
N ARG A 41 12.61 -4.66 -0.99
CA ARG A 41 12.52 -5.07 -2.39
C ARG A 41 12.63 -3.87 -3.35
N ALA A 42 11.99 -2.76 -3.03
CA ALA A 42 12.06 -1.55 -3.84
C ALA A 42 13.47 -0.93 -3.87
N LEU A 43 14.20 -0.99 -2.75
CA LEU A 43 15.60 -0.57 -2.67
C LEU A 43 16.53 -1.50 -3.48
N GLU A 44 16.34 -2.82 -3.38
CA GLU A 44 17.08 -3.80 -4.20
C GLU A 44 16.86 -3.57 -5.71
N GLU A 45 15.63 -3.30 -6.13
CA GLU A 45 15.32 -3.00 -7.54
C GLU A 45 15.99 -1.70 -8.03
N LEU A 46 16.13 -0.72 -7.13
CA LEU A 46 16.82 0.53 -7.40
C LEU A 46 18.33 0.35 -7.53
N ASP A 47 18.94 -0.43 -6.63
CA ASP A 47 20.36 -0.80 -6.67
C ASP A 47 20.68 -1.54 -7.99
N ASP A 48 19.85 -2.51 -8.35
CA ASP A 48 19.96 -3.26 -9.60
C ASP A 48 19.85 -2.33 -10.83
N ALA A 49 18.93 -1.35 -10.81
CA ALA A 49 18.80 -0.37 -11.89
C ALA A 49 20.04 0.52 -12.02
N ARG A 50 20.68 0.88 -10.91
CA ARG A 50 21.94 1.64 -10.91
C ARG A 50 23.10 0.80 -11.44
N GLU A 51 23.19 -0.46 -11.05
CA GLU A 51 24.22 -1.38 -11.56
C GLU A 51 24.10 -1.57 -13.08
N ARG A 52 22.86 -1.57 -13.61
CA ARG A 52 22.58 -1.57 -15.05
C ARG A 52 22.84 -0.23 -15.73
N GLY A 53 23.10 0.83 -14.96
CA GLY A 53 23.29 2.20 -15.46
C GLY A 53 22.01 2.82 -16.02
N GLU A 54 20.84 2.34 -15.61
CA GLU A 54 19.53 2.85 -16.04
C GLU A 54 19.14 4.13 -15.28
N ILE A 55 19.74 4.37 -14.12
CA ILE A 55 19.55 5.57 -13.30
C ILE A 55 20.90 6.16 -12.88
N SER A 56 20.95 7.49 -12.78
CA SER A 56 22.08 8.22 -12.22
C SER A 56 22.06 8.23 -10.68
N ALA A 57 23.19 8.58 -10.07
CA ALA A 57 23.30 8.66 -8.61
C ALA A 57 22.34 9.69 -7.98
N GLU A 58 22.05 10.79 -8.69
CA GLU A 58 21.10 11.81 -8.24
C GLU A 58 19.64 11.31 -8.31
N GLU A 59 19.31 10.50 -9.32
CA GLU A 59 17.99 9.86 -9.44
C GLU A 59 17.81 8.74 -8.41
N GLU A 60 18.87 7.99 -8.10
CA GLU A 60 18.89 7.00 -7.04
C GLU A 60 18.58 7.63 -5.67
N GLU A 61 19.29 8.69 -5.28
CA GLU A 61 19.05 9.36 -3.99
C GLU A 61 17.62 9.88 -3.86
N GLN A 62 17.06 10.46 -4.92
CA GLN A 62 15.67 10.95 -4.92
C GLN A 62 14.67 9.79 -4.75
N ALA A 63 14.91 8.67 -5.44
CA ALA A 63 14.04 7.51 -5.35
C ALA A 63 14.14 6.79 -4.00
N GLN A 64 15.34 6.65 -3.42
CA GLN A 64 15.51 6.12 -2.06
C GLN A 64 14.76 6.98 -1.04
N GLN A 65 14.87 8.32 -1.15
CA GLN A 65 14.19 9.24 -0.25
C GLN A 65 12.67 9.14 -0.38
N ALA A 66 12.14 9.00 -1.60
CA ALA A 66 10.72 8.79 -1.83
C ALA A 66 10.20 7.47 -1.23
N ILE A 67 11.00 6.40 -1.25
CA ILE A 67 10.67 5.11 -0.61
C ILE A 67 10.62 5.28 0.91
N LEU A 68 11.61 5.96 1.50
CA LEU A 68 11.66 6.24 2.94
C LEU A 68 10.47 7.10 3.39
N ASP A 69 10.14 8.16 2.66
CA ASP A 69 9.01 9.05 2.98
C ASP A 69 7.65 8.34 2.93
N ARG A 70 7.50 7.35 2.05
CA ARG A 70 6.30 6.52 1.99
C ARG A 70 6.17 5.61 3.21
N MET A 71 7.28 5.09 3.75
CA MET A 71 7.27 4.27 4.97
C MET A 71 6.96 5.07 6.23
N THR A 72 7.47 6.30 6.34
CA THR A 72 7.22 7.17 7.51
C THR A 72 5.89 7.90 7.44
N GLY A 73 5.15 7.78 6.33
CA GLY A 73 3.90 8.51 6.10
C GLY A 73 4.10 10.02 5.93
N THR A 74 5.35 10.47 5.77
CA THR A 74 5.71 11.87 5.52
C THR A 74 5.77 12.21 4.04
N ALA A 75 5.27 11.35 3.16
CA ALA A 75 5.19 11.56 1.72
C ALA A 75 4.58 12.94 1.39
N GLN A 76 5.47 13.92 1.25
CA GLN A 76 5.14 15.23 0.72
C GLN A 76 4.87 14.97 -0.76
N PRO A 77 3.69 15.34 -1.30
CA PRO A 77 3.44 15.17 -2.71
C PRO A 77 4.51 15.98 -3.45
N ALA A 78 5.43 15.27 -4.11
CA ALA A 78 6.40 15.85 -5.02
C ALA A 78 5.59 16.59 -6.06
N THR A 79 5.48 17.89 -5.86
CA THR A 79 4.75 18.79 -6.73
C THR A 79 5.60 18.86 -7.98
N PRO A 80 5.12 18.41 -9.15
CA PRO A 80 5.84 18.63 -10.37
C PRO A 80 5.71 20.12 -10.66
N GLU A 81 6.74 20.90 -10.29
CA GLU A 81 6.94 22.23 -10.85
C GLU A 81 7.11 22.04 -12.37
N LYS A 82 5.99 22.19 -13.08
CA LYS A 82 5.98 22.38 -14.53
C LYS A 82 6.51 23.78 -14.80
N GLU A 83 7.65 23.84 -15.48
CA GLU A 83 8.11 25.03 -16.21
C GLU A 83 7.12 25.49 -17.29
#